data_AF-A0A662CHF1-F1
#
_entry.id   AF-A0A662CHF1-F1
#
_cell.length_a   1.000
_cell.length_b   1.000
_cell.length_c   1.000
_cell.angle_alpha   90.00
_cell.angle_beta   90.00
_cell.angle_gamma   90.00
#
_symmetry.space_group_name_H-M   'P 1'
#
loop_
_entity.id
_entity.type
_entity.pdbx_description
1 polymer ?
#
loop_
_entity_poly.entity_id
_entity_poly.type
_entity_poly.pdbx_seq_one_letter_code
_entity_poly.pdbx_strand_id
1 'polypeptide(L)'
;MSKPTDISVKKARITPQPKIDLCGSMLFKGEVLQILNSLPSRSIQCVVTSPPYWGLRDYNIEGQIGLEKTLTQYANRLVAVFSEVKRVLKDNGIFWLNIGDGYTSGNRGWRAPDKKNPARAMNVRPDTPEGLKPKDLLGVPWRLAFALQQDGWYLRSDIIWHKPNAMPESVKDRPTRAHEY
;
A
#
# COMPACT_ATOMS: atom_id res chain seq x y z
N MET A 1 31.67 -25.75 -24.40
CA MET A 1 31.93 -24.94 -23.19
C MET A 1 31.70 -23.47 -23.54
N SER A 2 30.60 -22.89 -23.06
CA SER A 2 30.27 -21.47 -23.25
C SER A 2 31.03 -20.62 -22.23
N LYS A 3 31.71 -19.54 -22.65
CA LYS A 3 32.40 -18.62 -21.74
C LYS A 3 31.36 -17.77 -20.98
N PRO A 4 31.54 -17.54 -19.67
CA PRO A 4 30.67 -16.66 -18.91
C PRO A 4 30.83 -15.20 -19.38
N THR A 5 29.70 -14.56 -19.67
CA THR A 5 29.61 -13.14 -20.01
C THR A 5 29.82 -12.31 -18.74
N ASP A 6 30.86 -11.48 -18.74
CA ASP A 6 31.18 -10.59 -17.63
C ASP A 6 30.20 -9.40 -17.62
N ILE A 7 29.30 -9.37 -16.63
CA ILE A 7 28.30 -8.30 -16.48
C ILE A 7 28.96 -7.14 -15.74
N SER A 8 29.41 -6.13 -16.49
CA SER A 8 29.89 -4.87 -15.92
C SER A 8 28.73 -4.10 -15.28
N VAL A 9 28.68 -4.09 -13.94
CA VAL A 9 27.78 -3.22 -13.18
C VAL A 9 28.34 -1.80 -13.20
N LYS A 10 27.75 -0.92 -14.01
CA LYS A 10 28.05 0.52 -13.96
C LYS A 10 27.65 1.06 -12.59
N LYS A 11 28.63 1.46 -11.77
CA LYS A 11 28.39 2.25 -10.56
C LYS A 11 27.82 3.61 -10.96
N ALA A 12 26.50 3.76 -10.90
CA ALA A 12 25.87 5.07 -11.00
C ALA A 12 26.33 5.92 -9.80
N ARG A 13 26.90 7.10 -10.07
CA ARG A 13 27.10 8.11 -9.02
C ARG A 13 25.73 8.59 -8.56
N ILE A 14 25.33 8.23 -7.36
CA ILE A 14 24.13 8.75 -6.72
C ILE A 14 24.49 10.11 -6.12
N THR A 15 24.13 11.18 -6.81
CA THR A 15 24.26 12.54 -6.24
C THR A 15 23.13 12.74 -5.23
N PRO A 16 23.41 13.10 -3.96
CA PRO A 16 22.38 13.41 -2.98
C PRO A 16 21.51 14.57 -3.49
N GLN A 17 20.21 14.35 -3.60
CA GLN A 17 19.27 15.43 -3.90
C GLN A 17 19.22 16.41 -2.72
N PRO A 18 19.20 17.73 -2.98
CA PRO A 18 19.07 18.72 -1.92
C PRO A 18 17.77 18.47 -1.15
N LYS A 19 17.85 18.55 0.18
CA LYS A 19 16.71 18.36 1.05
C LYS A 19 15.84 19.62 1.06
N ILE A 20 14.53 19.41 1.07
CA ILE A 20 13.55 20.50 1.19
C ILE A 20 13.62 21.06 2.62
N ASP A 21 13.67 22.39 2.72
CA ASP A 21 13.48 23.07 3.99
C ASP A 21 11.98 23.09 4.33
N LEU A 22 11.64 22.56 5.50
CA LEU A 22 10.25 22.37 5.92
C LEU A 22 9.77 23.57 6.72
N CYS A 23 8.81 24.32 6.18
CA CYS A 23 8.24 25.48 6.86
C CYS A 23 6.73 25.61 6.59
N GLY A 24 5.98 26.05 7.60
CA GLY A 24 4.54 26.27 7.50
C GLY A 24 3.75 25.07 6.96
N SER A 25 2.71 25.36 6.17
CA SER A 25 1.90 24.37 5.48
C SER A 25 2.37 24.21 4.04
N MET A 26 2.71 22.99 3.64
CA MET A 26 3.23 22.68 2.31
C MET A 26 2.39 21.60 1.63
N LEU A 27 2.22 21.70 0.30
CA LEU A 27 1.59 20.67 -0.52
C LEU A 27 2.58 20.23 -1.60
N PHE A 28 2.91 18.95 -1.59
CA PHE A 28 3.78 18.34 -2.59
C PHE A 28 2.96 17.49 -3.56
N LYS A 29 3.08 17.77 -4.85
CA LYS A 29 2.50 16.94 -5.92
C LYS A 29 3.63 16.11 -6.55
N GLY A 30 3.57 14.80 -6.38
CA GLY A 30 4.56 13.89 -6.96
C GLY A 30 4.38 12.45 -6.52
N GLU A 31 5.29 11.59 -7.00
CA GLU A 31 5.38 10.21 -6.54
C GLU A 31 5.93 10.18 -5.11
N VAL A 32 5.34 9.34 -4.25
CA VAL A 32 5.56 9.39 -2.81
C VAL A 32 7.00 9.11 -2.40
N LEU A 33 7.69 8.15 -3.03
CA LEU A 33 9.09 7.85 -2.73
C LEU A 33 9.99 9.01 -3.15
N GLN A 34 9.72 9.65 -4.30
CA GLN A 34 10.48 10.83 -4.72
C GLN A 34 10.35 11.98 -3.72
N ILE A 35 9.12 12.28 -3.28
CA ILE A 35 8.89 13.33 -2.29
C ILE A 35 9.54 12.97 -0.95
N LEU A 36 9.30 11.77 -0.42
CA LEU A 36 9.90 11.34 0.86
C LEU A 36 11.44 11.44 0.81
N ASN A 37 12.07 11.03 -0.30
CA ASN A 37 13.52 11.14 -0.50
C ASN A 37 14.04 12.59 -0.44
N SER A 38 13.22 13.58 -0.78
CA SER A 38 13.58 14.99 -0.65
C SER A 38 13.42 15.53 0.77
N LEU A 39 12.74 14.81 1.67
CA LEU A 39 12.55 15.26 3.05
C LEU A 39 13.77 14.93 3.94
N PRO A 40 14.12 15.81 4.90
CA PRO A 40 15.15 15.51 5.89
C PRO A 40 14.77 14.32 6.77
N SER A 41 15.75 13.54 7.19
CA SER A 41 15.51 12.47 8.19
C SER A 41 15.12 13.06 9.53
N ARG A 42 14.36 12.32 10.35
CA ARG A 42 13.96 12.74 11.71
C ARG A 42 13.33 14.13 11.79
N SER A 43 12.54 14.50 10.79
CA SER A 43 11.92 15.84 10.67
C SER A 43 10.42 15.83 10.96
N ILE A 44 9.74 14.69 10.80
CA ILE A 44 8.29 14.57 10.91
C ILE A 44 7.90 13.95 12.26
N GLN A 45 6.93 14.56 12.94
CA GLN A 45 6.45 14.05 14.23
C GLN A 45 5.37 12.97 14.08
N CYS A 46 4.48 13.13 13.11
CA CYS A 46 3.32 12.28 12.93
C CYS A 46 3.05 12.10 11.44
N VAL A 47 2.80 10.86 11.02
CA VAL A 47 2.32 10.53 9.68
C VAL A 47 0.98 9.82 9.81
N VAL A 48 0.00 10.25 9.03
CA VAL A 48 -1.32 9.63 8.96
C VAL A 48 -1.58 9.31 7.49
N THR A 49 -1.93 8.06 7.19
CA THR A 49 -2.17 7.66 5.80
C THR A 49 -3.18 6.53 5.66
N SER A 50 -3.80 6.49 4.49
CA SER A 50 -4.59 5.35 4.00
C SER A 50 -4.15 5.08 2.56
N PRO A 51 -3.18 4.19 2.31
CA PRO A 51 -2.66 3.97 0.98
C PRO A 51 -3.74 3.37 0.06
N PRO A 52 -3.55 3.37 -1.27
CA PRO A 52 -4.39 2.58 -2.16
C PRO A 52 -4.52 1.12 -1.71
N TYR A 53 -5.74 0.61 -1.60
CA TYR A 53 -5.99 -0.78 -1.20
C TYR A 53 -5.88 -1.73 -2.39
N TRP A 54 -5.27 -2.88 -2.16
CA TRP A 54 -4.99 -3.86 -3.20
C TRP A 54 -6.26 -4.37 -3.89
N GLY A 55 -6.27 -4.30 -5.23
CA GLY A 55 -7.37 -4.79 -6.07
C GLY A 55 -8.70 -4.05 -5.87
N LEU A 56 -8.68 -2.85 -5.29
CA LEU A 56 -9.90 -2.10 -4.96
C LEU A 56 -10.27 -1.05 -6.02
N ARG A 57 -9.29 -0.29 -6.53
CA ARG A 57 -9.50 0.80 -7.47
C ARG A 57 -8.39 0.88 -8.51
N ASP A 58 -8.76 1.27 -9.71
CA ASP A 58 -7.85 1.73 -10.76
C ASP A 58 -7.95 3.25 -10.85
N TYR A 59 -6.82 3.94 -10.65
CA TYR A 59 -6.72 5.39 -10.73
C TYR A 59 -6.31 5.88 -12.12
N ASN A 60 -6.07 4.96 -13.07
CA ASN A 60 -5.54 5.24 -14.41
C ASN A 60 -4.22 6.01 -14.36
N ILE A 61 -3.37 5.66 -13.38
CA ILE A 61 -2.04 6.25 -13.20
C ILE A 61 -1.02 5.11 -13.31
N GLU A 62 -0.07 5.25 -14.23
CA GLU A 62 1.03 4.30 -14.38
C GLU A 62 1.84 4.20 -13.08
N GLY A 63 2.15 2.98 -12.66
CA GLY A 63 2.90 2.74 -11.42
C GLY A 63 2.13 3.03 -10.12
N GLN A 64 0.80 3.18 -10.18
CA GLN A 64 -0.01 3.31 -8.98
C GLN A 64 0.17 2.10 -8.03
N ILE A 65 0.06 2.39 -6.74
CA ILE A 65 0.00 1.34 -5.71
C ILE A 65 -1.40 0.71 -5.73
N GLY A 66 -1.47 -0.59 -5.45
CA GLY A 66 -2.72 -1.33 -5.27
C GLY A 66 -3.16 -2.17 -6.47
N LEU A 67 -2.43 -2.14 -7.60
CA LEU A 67 -2.65 -3.01 -8.77
C LEU A 67 -1.47 -3.93 -9.06
N GLU A 68 -0.57 -4.11 -8.11
CA GLU A 68 0.52 -5.08 -8.21
C GLU A 68 -0.03 -6.48 -8.46
N LYS A 69 0.68 -7.27 -9.28
CA LYS A 69 0.24 -8.58 -9.74
C LYS A 69 -0.02 -9.54 -8.58
N THR A 70 0.80 -9.47 -7.54
CA THR A 70 0.67 -10.32 -6.35
C THR A 70 0.52 -9.51 -5.08
N LEU A 71 -0.16 -10.10 -4.09
CA LEU A 71 -0.32 -9.49 -2.77
C LEU A 71 1.03 -9.24 -2.09
N THR A 72 2.02 -10.11 -2.30
CA THR A 72 3.40 -9.92 -1.81
C THR A 72 4.08 -8.72 -2.45
N GLN A 73 3.91 -8.50 -3.75
CA GLN A 73 4.46 -7.33 -4.42
C GLN A 73 3.84 -6.04 -3.88
N TYR A 74 2.53 -6.02 -3.65
CA TYR A 74 1.83 -4.90 -3.00
C TYR A 74 2.38 -4.62 -1.60
N ALA A 75 2.48 -5.66 -0.76
CA ALA A 75 3.01 -5.50 0.60
C ALA A 75 4.45 -4.97 0.57
N ASN A 76 5.32 -5.52 -0.29
CA ASN A 76 6.70 -5.06 -0.44
C ASN A 76 6.79 -3.61 -0.93
N ARG A 77 5.89 -3.20 -1.83
CA ARG A 77 5.82 -1.81 -2.30
C ARG A 77 5.47 -0.85 -1.17
N LEU A 78 4.50 -1.21 -0.32
CA LEU A 78 4.16 -0.42 0.87
C LEU A 78 5.27 -0.42 1.90
N VAL A 79 5.92 -1.57 2.16
CA VAL A 79 7.08 -1.63 3.06
C VAL A 79 8.16 -0.67 2.57
N ALA A 80 8.50 -0.66 1.28
CA ALA A 80 9.50 0.27 0.74
C ALA A 80 9.13 1.75 0.95
N VAL A 81 7.86 2.12 0.75
CA VAL A 81 7.36 3.47 1.06
C VAL A 81 7.47 3.76 2.55
N PHE A 82 7.07 2.82 3.39
CA PHE A 82 7.05 3.02 4.82
C PHE A 82 8.45 2.98 5.44
N SER A 83 9.43 2.30 4.88
CA SER A 83 10.83 2.45 5.30
C SER A 83 11.32 3.90 5.13
N GLU A 84 10.91 4.59 4.06
CA GLU A 84 11.18 6.02 3.88
C GLU A 84 10.36 6.90 4.83
N VAL A 85 9.12 6.53 5.15
CA VAL A 85 8.33 7.18 6.22
C VAL A 85 9.07 7.07 7.56
N LYS A 86 9.59 5.88 7.90
CA LYS A 86 10.36 5.63 9.12
C LYS A 86 11.60 6.51 9.19
N ARG A 87 12.30 6.70 8.07
CA ARG A 87 13.49 7.58 7.99
C ARG A 87 13.15 9.04 8.31
N VAL A 88 12.03 9.55 7.80
CA VAL A 88 11.64 10.96 8.00
C VAL A 88 10.99 11.19 9.36
N LEU A 89 10.43 10.16 9.99
CA LEU A 89 9.92 10.26 11.37
C LEU A 89 11.05 10.53 12.36
N LYS A 90 10.77 11.37 13.36
CA LYS A 90 11.59 11.52 14.57
C LYS A 90 11.64 10.20 15.32
N ASP A 91 12.64 10.04 16.20
CA ASP A 91 12.80 8.82 17.01
C ASP A 91 11.58 8.55 17.92
N ASN A 92 10.83 9.60 18.30
CA ASN A 92 9.56 9.52 19.04
C ASN A 92 8.32 9.76 18.15
N GLY A 93 8.48 9.63 16.82
CA GLY A 93 7.43 9.87 15.85
C GLY A 93 6.36 8.77 15.86
N ILE A 94 5.15 9.13 15.42
CA ILE A 94 4.01 8.20 15.37
C ILE A 94 3.54 8.02 13.93
N PHE A 95 3.21 6.78 13.57
CA PHE A 95 2.65 6.43 12.28
C PHE A 95 1.26 5.82 12.45
N TRP A 96 0.25 6.47 11.87
CA TRP A 96 -1.12 6.01 11.80
C TRP A 96 -1.40 5.51 10.38
N LEU A 97 -1.73 4.22 10.27
CA LEU A 97 -2.02 3.55 9.00
C LEU A 97 -3.45 3.02 9.04
N ASN A 98 -4.33 3.58 8.20
CA ASN A 98 -5.66 3.03 7.98
C ASN A 98 -5.67 2.12 6.75
N ILE A 99 -5.97 0.84 6.95
CA ILE A 99 -5.94 -0.20 5.91
C ILE A 99 -7.19 -1.11 6.01
N GLY A 100 -7.89 -1.22 4.88
CA GLY A 100 -9.02 -2.11 4.74
C GLY A 100 -8.62 -3.45 4.15
N ASP A 101 -9.37 -4.49 4.50
CA ASP A 101 -9.21 -5.81 3.88
C ASP A 101 -10.05 -5.96 2.61
N GLY A 102 -9.74 -7.01 1.85
CA GLY A 102 -10.48 -7.44 0.67
C GLY A 102 -10.69 -8.95 0.67
N TYR A 103 -11.40 -9.40 -0.35
CA TYR A 103 -11.62 -10.82 -0.61
C TYR A 103 -11.06 -11.17 -1.99
N THR A 104 -10.60 -12.41 -2.14
CA THR A 104 -10.20 -12.91 -3.47
C THR A 104 -11.39 -12.82 -4.42
N SER A 105 -11.12 -12.57 -5.70
CA SER A 105 -12.16 -12.21 -6.69
C SER A 105 -13.05 -13.39 -7.10
N GLY A 106 -12.78 -14.60 -6.61
CA GLY A 106 -13.45 -15.82 -7.03
C GLY A 106 -13.27 -16.09 -8.52
N ASN A 107 -12.04 -15.89 -9.02
CA ASN A 107 -11.63 -16.00 -10.43
C ASN A 107 -12.27 -14.96 -11.37
N ARG A 108 -12.83 -13.86 -10.84
CA ARG A 108 -13.28 -12.74 -11.67
C ARG A 108 -12.12 -11.78 -11.93
N GLY A 109 -11.61 -11.81 -13.16
CA GLY A 109 -10.53 -10.93 -13.62
C GLY A 109 -10.91 -9.46 -13.84
N TRP A 110 -12.17 -9.07 -13.65
CA TRP A 110 -12.66 -7.71 -13.87
C TRP A 110 -13.77 -7.32 -12.88
N ARG A 111 -14.11 -6.02 -12.80
CA ARG A 111 -15.26 -5.51 -12.05
C ARG A 111 -16.10 -4.57 -12.94
N ALA A 112 -17.38 -4.91 -13.08
CA ALA A 112 -18.31 -4.13 -13.89
C ALA A 112 -18.51 -2.71 -13.35
N PRO A 113 -18.79 -1.74 -14.26
CA PRO A 113 -19.24 -0.42 -13.86
C PRO A 113 -20.52 -0.49 -13.03
N ASP A 114 -20.53 0.24 -11.92
CA ASP A 114 -21.72 0.49 -11.10
C ASP A 114 -22.10 1.96 -11.29
N LYS A 115 -23.36 2.24 -11.67
CA LYS A 115 -23.87 3.62 -11.85
C LYS A 115 -23.66 4.49 -10.62
N LYS A 116 -23.76 3.91 -9.40
CA LYS A 116 -23.56 4.62 -8.14
C LYS A 116 -22.08 4.78 -7.79
N ASN A 117 -21.21 3.92 -8.30
CA ASN A 117 -19.78 3.88 -7.97
C ASN A 117 -18.91 3.61 -9.21
N PRO A 118 -18.88 4.52 -10.20
CA PRO A 118 -18.17 4.28 -11.46
C PRO A 118 -16.66 4.06 -11.25
N ALA A 119 -16.06 4.72 -10.25
CA ALA A 119 -14.65 4.57 -9.88
C ALA A 119 -14.26 3.18 -9.32
N ARG A 120 -15.22 2.27 -9.14
CA ARG A 120 -14.94 0.87 -8.76
C ARG A 120 -14.75 -0.03 -9.97
N ALA A 121 -15.14 0.40 -11.16
CA ALA A 121 -14.93 -0.36 -12.39
C ALA A 121 -13.44 -0.64 -12.57
N MET A 122 -13.10 -1.88 -12.92
CA MET A 122 -11.71 -2.28 -13.11
C MET A 122 -11.65 -3.29 -14.25
N ASN A 123 -10.82 -3.01 -15.25
CA ASN A 123 -10.60 -3.93 -16.37
C ASN A 123 -9.74 -5.13 -15.98
N VAL A 124 -8.93 -4.97 -14.93
CA VAL A 124 -8.07 -6.02 -14.39
C VAL A 124 -8.27 -6.10 -12.89
N ARG A 125 -8.41 -7.31 -12.36
CA ARG A 125 -8.29 -7.60 -10.94
C ARG A 125 -7.15 -8.59 -10.72
N PRO A 126 -6.42 -8.48 -9.61
CA PRO A 126 -5.41 -9.46 -9.27
C PRO A 126 -5.99 -10.87 -9.16
N ASP A 127 -5.17 -11.85 -9.51
CA ASP A 127 -5.49 -13.26 -9.34
C ASP A 127 -5.59 -13.63 -7.86
N THR A 128 -6.24 -14.75 -7.58
CA THR A 128 -6.26 -15.34 -6.24
C THR A 128 -4.82 -15.65 -5.80
N PRO A 129 -4.32 -15.08 -4.68
CA PRO A 129 -2.98 -15.40 -4.18
C PRO A 129 -2.81 -16.89 -3.89
N GLU A 130 -1.59 -17.38 -4.07
CA GLU A 130 -1.23 -18.75 -3.70
C GLU A 130 -1.57 -19.03 -2.23
N GLY A 131 -2.14 -20.22 -1.96
CA GLY A 131 -2.58 -20.63 -0.62
C GLY A 131 -3.94 -20.08 -0.19
N LEU A 132 -4.56 -19.18 -0.96
CA LEU A 132 -5.93 -18.72 -0.72
C LEU A 132 -6.93 -19.37 -1.69
N LYS A 133 -8.15 -19.57 -1.21
CA LYS A 133 -9.27 -20.12 -1.99
C LYS A 133 -10.10 -18.99 -2.62
N PRO A 134 -10.92 -19.29 -3.64
CA PRO A 134 -11.94 -18.39 -4.12
C PRO A 134 -12.84 -17.88 -2.99
N LYS A 135 -13.00 -16.55 -2.91
CA LYS A 135 -13.76 -15.80 -1.90
C LYS A 135 -13.17 -15.78 -0.48
N ASP A 136 -11.92 -16.21 -0.29
CA ASP A 136 -11.24 -16.04 1.00
C ASP A 136 -10.98 -14.57 1.34
N LEU A 137 -10.99 -14.26 2.63
CA LEU A 137 -10.49 -13.00 3.16
C LEU A 137 -8.97 -12.95 2.93
N LEU A 138 -8.47 -11.83 2.40
CA LEU A 138 -7.07 -11.71 2.03
C LEU A 138 -6.16 -11.60 3.25
N GLY A 139 -6.63 -10.98 4.34
CA GLY A 139 -5.82 -10.70 5.53
C GLY A 139 -4.81 -9.58 5.29
N VAL A 140 -5.11 -8.63 4.40
CA VAL A 140 -4.19 -7.53 4.04
C VAL A 140 -3.66 -6.76 5.27
N PRO A 141 -4.52 -6.34 6.23
CA PRO A 141 -4.05 -5.58 7.39
C PRO A 141 -2.97 -6.31 8.18
N TRP A 142 -3.19 -7.58 8.51
CA TRP A 142 -2.28 -8.38 9.32
C TRP A 142 -1.02 -8.80 8.57
N ARG A 143 -1.14 -9.14 7.28
CA ARG A 143 0.03 -9.43 6.42
C ARG A 143 0.96 -8.22 6.35
N LEU A 144 0.40 -7.02 6.16
CA LEU A 144 1.16 -5.78 6.12
C LEU A 144 1.75 -5.44 7.50
N ALA A 145 0.97 -5.58 8.57
CA ALA A 145 1.46 -5.35 9.93
C ALA A 145 2.68 -6.23 10.27
N PHE A 146 2.62 -7.52 9.95
CA PHE A 146 3.75 -8.44 10.18
C PHE A 146 4.95 -8.14 9.28
N ALA A 147 4.73 -7.78 8.01
CA ALA A 147 5.81 -7.33 7.12
C ALA A 147 6.49 -6.06 7.66
N LEU A 148 5.73 -5.12 8.21
CA LEU A 148 6.28 -3.91 8.83
C LEU A 148 7.03 -4.22 10.13
N GLN A 149 6.54 -5.15 10.96
CA GLN A 149 7.29 -5.62 12.13
C GLN A 149 8.63 -6.25 11.73
N GLN A 150 8.67 -7.02 10.63
CA GLN A 150 9.91 -7.56 10.08
C GLN A 150 10.85 -6.45 9.56
N ASP A 151 10.31 -5.33 9.05
CA ASP A 151 11.06 -4.10 8.72
C ASP A 151 11.42 -3.25 9.96
N GLY A 152 11.20 -3.79 11.15
CA GLY A 152 11.57 -3.18 12.43
C GLY A 152 10.62 -2.08 12.90
N TRP A 153 9.39 -2.05 12.42
CA TRP A 153 8.32 -1.25 13.02
C TRP A 153 7.80 -1.89 14.30
N TYR A 154 7.24 -1.05 15.18
CA TYR A 154 6.45 -1.53 16.29
C TYR A 154 4.97 -1.36 16.00
N LEU A 155 4.22 -2.47 15.99
CA LEU A 155 2.77 -2.42 16.07
C LEU A 155 2.37 -2.15 17.53
N ARG A 156 1.96 -0.91 17.82
CA ARG A 156 1.60 -0.48 19.19
C ARG A 156 0.19 -0.88 19.60
N SER A 157 -0.75 -0.78 18.66
CA SER A 157 -2.16 -1.13 18.83
C SER A 157 -2.74 -1.40 17.45
N ASP A 158 -3.65 -2.36 17.36
CA ASP A 158 -4.68 -2.36 16.33
C ASP A 158 -5.84 -1.48 16.79
N ILE A 159 -6.47 -0.77 15.85
CA ILE A 159 -7.56 0.16 16.16
C ILE A 159 -8.69 -0.12 15.18
N ILE A 160 -9.87 -0.42 15.70
CA ILE A 160 -11.02 -0.75 14.86
C ILE A 160 -11.79 0.53 14.51
N TRP A 161 -11.72 0.93 13.24
CA TRP A 161 -12.63 1.93 12.71
C TRP A 161 -13.96 1.27 12.34
N HIS A 162 -14.88 1.24 13.30
CA HIS A 162 -16.25 0.79 13.09
C HIS A 162 -17.06 1.79 12.24
N LYS A 163 -17.72 1.30 11.20
CA LYS A 163 -18.53 2.09 10.25
C LYS A 163 -20.01 1.74 10.46
N PRO A 164 -20.75 2.50 11.30
CA PRO A 164 -22.14 2.16 11.65
C PRO A 164 -23.10 2.17 10.44
N ASN A 165 -22.76 2.91 9.38
CA ASN A 165 -23.52 3.00 8.14
C ASN A 165 -22.74 2.41 6.95
N ALA A 166 -22.11 1.26 7.14
CA ALA A 166 -21.42 0.56 6.05
C ALA A 166 -22.40 0.18 4.93
N MET A 167 -21.99 0.36 3.67
CA MET A 167 -22.81 -0.09 2.55
C MET A 167 -22.98 -1.62 2.61
N PRO A 168 -24.21 -2.14 2.48
CA PRO A 168 -24.44 -3.58 2.40
C PRO A 168 -23.68 -4.22 1.25
N GLU A 169 -23.19 -5.43 1.48
CA GLU A 169 -22.54 -6.22 0.43
C GLU A 169 -23.58 -7.11 -0.27
N SER A 170 -23.50 -7.21 -1.60
CA SER A 170 -24.43 -8.01 -2.41
C SER A 170 -24.15 -9.53 -2.37
N VAL A 171 -23.33 -9.98 -1.42
CA VAL A 171 -22.93 -11.38 -1.24
C VAL A 171 -23.72 -11.99 -0.07
N LYS A 172 -23.95 -13.31 -0.12
CA LYS A 172 -24.74 -14.04 0.88
C LYS A 172 -23.95 -15.10 1.64
N ASP A 173 -22.67 -15.24 1.34
CA ASP A 173 -21.79 -16.31 1.85
C ASP A 173 -20.83 -15.84 2.94
N ARG A 174 -20.97 -14.60 3.43
CA ARG A 174 -20.17 -14.02 4.51
C ARG A 174 -20.83 -12.80 5.14
N PRO A 175 -20.42 -12.40 6.37
CA PRO A 175 -20.84 -11.15 6.97
C PRO A 175 -20.39 -9.92 6.17
N THR A 176 -21.17 -8.85 6.26
CA THR A 176 -20.80 -7.52 5.76
C THR A 176 -19.57 -7.02 6.50
N ARG A 177 -18.54 -6.60 5.75
CA ARG A 177 -17.40 -5.89 6.34
C ARG A 177 -17.83 -4.45 6.67
N ALA A 178 -17.93 -4.16 7.96
CA ALA A 178 -18.32 -2.85 8.48
C ALA A 178 -17.19 -2.15 9.25
N HIS A 179 -15.93 -2.54 9.05
CA HIS A 179 -14.78 -1.93 9.69
C HIS A 179 -13.51 -1.89 8.83
N GLU A 180 -12.59 -1.05 9.26
CA GLU A 180 -11.18 -0.98 8.84
C GLU A 180 -10.26 -0.97 10.07
N TYR A 181 -8.96 -1.15 9.83
CA TYR A 181 -7.91 -1.18 10.84
C TYR A 181 -6.99 0.03 10.69
#